data_AF-A0AAW2PUK3-F1
#
_entry.id   AF-A0AAW2PUK3-F1
#
_cell.length_a   1.000
_cell.length_b   1.000
_cell.length_c   1.000
_cell.angle_alpha   90.00
_cell.angle_beta   90.00
_cell.angle_gamma   90.00
#
_symmetry.space_group_name_H-M   'P 1'
#
loop_
_entity.id
_entity.type
_entity.pdbx_description
1 polymer ?
#
loop_
_entity_poly.entity_id
_entity_poly.type
_entity_poly.pdbx_seq_one_letter_code
_entity_poly.pdbx_strand_id
1 'polypeptide(L)'
;MLLLIENGDFPVENVDGNHSKQSELVARIKEISQRHHLLADHYNKLTGELSGYIQSANEIKNYEKTTLGPQPPFVTPEKKLVMHNAEGQVVGSDFSLSSGGGISDATPNEGSESSSLSSDSDSEAYFSSRNEHSSSRPSAKMLKHDNINLETEMEGVAALTDQEHNCGDYEMLLRQITNYENELKVSKEKFKFAEEEIAKLKSELQNNEAVTAKMGSLEAQLVSEKNQIKLHEAEIEKENRRSLMLQRQVVDLEAKLESEKRQVQELQESVVKYTAKLSDSDLEIRKLNAELQDASGNFALEKWQLESSVSKLSESLALHEALTKEQQMQYNFLADQIKKCEAEKLEMEKNQLALKISLQVEIEDLHVEFFKKKLVVDTLNKDMDGLKLKYDMLMAEKDEVNSKLQSLTADLSVRDNQIQCLEHNLHDLHSENKRLSEGSDRANKLTAELKSKIDELQKEVEIKAAVISEAAEEKREAIRQLCFSVDHFKSAYAELRHAYVIRKRPTAAVS
;
A
#
# COMPACT_ATOMS: atom_id res chain seq x y z
N MET A 1 -20.34 -15.42 -9.24
CA MET A 1 -21.37 -14.36 -9.15
C MET A 1 -22.19 -14.19 -10.43
N LEU A 2 -21.62 -14.26 -11.65
CA LEU A 2 -22.40 -14.07 -12.89
C LEU A 2 -23.61 -15.02 -13.07
N LEU A 3 -23.53 -16.26 -12.56
CA LEU A 3 -24.62 -17.26 -12.63
C LEU A 3 -25.82 -17.01 -11.68
N LEU A 4 -25.81 -15.95 -10.86
CA LEU A 4 -26.87 -15.65 -9.89
C LEU A 4 -27.84 -14.55 -10.35
N ILE A 5 -27.62 -13.97 -11.54
CA ILE A 5 -28.45 -12.87 -12.09
C ILE A 5 -29.32 -13.36 -13.25
N GLU A 6 -28.99 -14.51 -13.85
CA GLU A 6 -29.73 -15.09 -14.99
C GLU A 6 -30.97 -15.90 -14.55
N ASN A 7 -30.94 -16.48 -13.35
CA ASN A 7 -32.07 -17.20 -12.76
C ASN A 7 -32.84 -16.29 -11.79
N GLY A 8 -33.71 -15.46 -12.34
CA GLY A 8 -34.51 -14.49 -11.59
C GLY A 8 -35.69 -15.12 -10.85
N ASP A 9 -35.45 -15.70 -9.68
CA ASP A 9 -36.50 -16.09 -8.73
C ASP A 9 -36.07 -15.79 -7.28
N PHE A 10 -36.64 -14.73 -6.70
CA PHE A 10 -36.58 -14.42 -5.27
C PHE A 10 -38.00 -14.21 -4.77
N PRO A 11 -38.44 -14.91 -3.69
CA PRO A 11 -39.80 -14.81 -3.21
C PRO A 11 -40.10 -13.41 -2.67
N VAL A 12 -41.22 -12.85 -3.12
CA VAL A 12 -41.67 -11.49 -2.78
C VAL A 12 -42.30 -11.49 -1.39
N GLU A 13 -41.78 -10.66 -0.48
CA GLU A 13 -42.50 -10.23 0.70
C GLU A 13 -42.45 -8.69 0.84
N ASN A 14 -43.63 -8.11 1.08
CA ASN A 14 -44.00 -6.73 0.80
C ASN A 14 -43.12 -5.64 1.46
N VAL A 15 -42.51 -4.76 0.66
CA VAL A 15 -42.29 -3.33 1.01
C VAL A 15 -42.41 -2.47 -0.25
N ASP A 16 -43.49 -1.68 -0.34
CA ASP A 16 -43.90 -0.84 -1.49
C ASP A 16 -43.02 0.41 -1.73
N GLY A 17 -41.74 0.34 -1.33
CA GLY A 17 -40.71 1.36 -1.55
C GLY A 17 -39.36 0.80 -2.00
N ASN A 18 -39.21 -0.54 -2.06
CA ASN A 18 -37.92 -1.17 -2.40
C ASN A 18 -37.73 -1.42 -3.90
N HIS A 19 -38.80 -1.54 -4.70
CA HIS A 19 -38.70 -1.80 -6.14
C HIS A 19 -37.90 -0.75 -6.93
N SER A 20 -37.99 0.52 -6.52
CA SER A 20 -37.18 1.62 -7.08
C SER A 20 -35.67 1.39 -6.85
N LYS A 21 -35.28 1.18 -5.59
CA LYS A 21 -33.87 0.95 -5.21
C LYS A 21 -33.30 -0.34 -5.79
N GLN A 22 -34.12 -1.39 -5.88
CA GLN A 22 -33.72 -2.65 -6.51
C GLN A 22 -33.49 -2.48 -8.02
N SER A 23 -34.34 -1.70 -8.70
CA SER A 23 -34.17 -1.38 -10.13
C SER A 23 -32.91 -0.53 -10.37
N GLU A 24 -32.63 0.45 -9.52
CA GLU A 24 -31.41 1.26 -9.59
C GLU A 24 -30.15 0.43 -9.33
N LEU A 25 -30.16 -0.47 -8.32
CA LEU A 25 -29.06 -1.38 -8.04
C LEU A 25 -28.79 -2.33 -9.22
N VAL A 26 -29.83 -2.90 -9.84
CA VAL A 26 -29.69 -3.73 -11.05
C VAL A 26 -29.13 -2.92 -12.23
N ALA A 27 -29.55 -1.66 -12.40
CA ALA A 27 -28.99 -0.78 -13.41
C ALA A 27 -27.48 -0.52 -13.18
N ARG A 28 -27.08 -0.21 -11.94
CA ARG A 28 -25.66 -0.02 -11.57
C ARG A 28 -24.82 -1.29 -11.77
N ILE A 29 -25.35 -2.46 -11.43
CA ILE A 29 -24.66 -3.74 -11.65
C ILE A 29 -24.46 -4.02 -13.15
N LYS A 30 -25.48 -3.75 -13.99
CA LYS A 30 -25.34 -3.84 -15.45
C LYS A 30 -24.31 -2.85 -15.99
N GLU A 31 -24.32 -1.61 -15.52
CA GLU A 31 -23.36 -0.56 -15.89
C GLU A 31 -21.91 -0.96 -15.55
N ILE A 32 -21.70 -1.53 -14.35
CA ILE A 32 -20.40 -2.06 -13.90
C ILE A 32 -19.97 -3.27 -14.74
N SER A 33 -20.88 -4.21 -15.04
CA SER A 33 -20.59 -5.38 -15.88
C SER A 33 -20.21 -4.97 -17.30
N GLN A 34 -20.89 -3.98 -17.87
CA GLN A 34 -20.58 -3.45 -19.20
C GLN A 34 -19.20 -2.78 -19.25
N ARG A 35 -18.83 -2.00 -18.21
CA ARG A 35 -17.48 -1.43 -18.09
C ARG A 35 -16.40 -2.50 -17.96
N HIS A 36 -16.63 -3.57 -17.19
CA HIS A 36 -15.69 -4.69 -17.10
C HIS A 36 -15.51 -5.42 -18.43
N HIS A 37 -16.58 -5.59 -19.22
CA HIS A 37 -16.47 -6.20 -20.54
C HIS A 37 -15.66 -5.33 -21.51
N LEU A 38 -15.94 -4.02 -21.60
CA LEU A 38 -15.17 -3.07 -22.40
C LEU A 38 -13.68 -3.00 -21.98
N LEU A 39 -13.40 -3.10 -20.68
CA LEU A 39 -12.03 -3.14 -20.17
C LEU A 39 -11.32 -4.45 -20.57
N ALA A 40 -12.02 -5.60 -20.49
CA ALA A 40 -11.48 -6.89 -20.93
C ALA A 40 -11.21 -6.90 -22.45
N ASP A 41 -12.10 -6.34 -23.26
CA ASP A 41 -11.90 -6.20 -24.71
C ASP A 41 -10.69 -5.32 -25.04
N HIS A 42 -10.51 -4.22 -24.31
CA HIS A 42 -9.33 -3.36 -24.45
C HIS A 42 -8.03 -4.07 -24.05
N TYR A 43 -8.05 -4.88 -22.98
CA TYR A 43 -6.92 -5.74 -22.60
C TYR A 43 -6.62 -6.81 -23.65
N ASN A 44 -7.64 -7.47 -24.20
CA ASN A 44 -7.48 -8.46 -25.26
C ASN A 44 -6.89 -7.83 -26.53
N LYS A 45 -7.37 -6.64 -26.91
CA LYS A 45 -6.84 -5.88 -28.04
C LYS A 45 -5.38 -5.48 -27.83
N LEU A 46 -5.05 -4.87 -26.68
CA LEU A 46 -3.68 -4.48 -26.34
C LEU A 46 -2.72 -5.68 -26.28
N THR A 47 -3.19 -6.82 -25.75
CA THR A 47 -2.39 -8.06 -25.68
C THR A 47 -2.17 -8.67 -27.06
N GLY A 48 -3.19 -8.63 -27.94
CA GLY A 48 -3.07 -9.04 -29.33
C GLY A 48 -2.12 -8.15 -30.14
N GLU A 49 -2.22 -6.83 -29.98
CA GLU A 49 -1.32 -5.84 -30.60
C GLU A 49 0.13 -6.02 -30.12
N LEU A 50 0.34 -6.22 -28.81
CA LEU A 50 1.66 -6.50 -28.23
C LEU A 50 2.24 -7.83 -28.75
N SER A 51 1.41 -8.87 -28.88
CA SER A 51 1.81 -10.15 -29.49
C SER A 51 2.21 -9.98 -30.96
N GLY A 52 1.46 -9.19 -31.74
CA GLY A 52 1.81 -8.86 -33.12
C GLY A 52 3.12 -8.08 -33.22
N TYR A 53 3.35 -7.13 -32.30
CA TYR A 53 4.59 -6.36 -32.23
C TYR A 53 5.80 -7.23 -31.88
N ILE A 54 5.66 -8.17 -30.94
CA ILE A 54 6.70 -9.14 -30.58
C ILE A 54 6.99 -10.09 -31.75
N GLN A 55 5.97 -10.54 -32.47
CA GLN A 55 6.14 -11.43 -33.62
C GLN A 55 6.84 -10.72 -34.79
N SER A 56 6.44 -9.48 -35.10
CA SER A 56 7.12 -8.63 -36.10
C SER A 56 8.56 -8.29 -35.72
N ALA A 57 8.82 -7.98 -34.44
CA ALA A 57 10.17 -7.72 -33.93
C ALA A 57 11.09 -8.97 -33.98
N ASN A 58 10.52 -10.18 -33.93
CA ASN A 58 11.27 -11.43 -34.09
C ASN A 58 11.55 -11.75 -35.56
N GLU A 59 10.66 -11.39 -36.50
CA GLU A 59 10.94 -11.50 -37.94
C GLU A 59 12.10 -10.58 -38.37
N ILE A 60 12.18 -9.37 -37.81
CA ILE A 60 13.30 -8.42 -38.07
C ILE A 60 14.64 -8.96 -37.53
N LYS A 61 14.64 -9.77 -36.46
CA LYS A 61 15.86 -10.34 -35.86
C LYS A 61 16.38 -11.60 -36.57
N ASN A 62 15.61 -12.22 -37.47
CA ASN A 62 16.01 -13.47 -38.12
C ASN A 62 17.03 -13.32 -39.28
N TYR A 63 17.51 -12.10 -39.57
CA TYR A 63 18.58 -11.87 -40.56
C TYR A 63 20.00 -11.78 -39.96
N GLU A 64 20.15 -11.72 -38.64
CA GLU A 64 21.47 -11.76 -38.00
C GLU A 64 21.58 -12.87 -36.96
N LYS A 65 22.70 -13.62 -37.05
CA LYS A 65 23.29 -14.49 -36.01
C LYS A 65 22.81 -15.95 -35.94
N THR A 66 23.38 -16.75 -36.82
CA THR A 66 23.58 -18.20 -36.62
C THR A 66 24.48 -18.48 -35.40
N THR A 67 24.29 -19.68 -34.82
CA THR A 67 25.22 -20.45 -33.94
C THR A 67 25.16 -20.27 -32.41
N LEU A 68 25.04 -21.44 -31.74
CA LEU A 68 25.28 -21.79 -30.32
C LEU A 68 24.18 -21.57 -29.25
N GLY A 69 23.46 -22.67 -28.95
CA GLY A 69 23.40 -23.26 -27.60
C GLY A 69 22.29 -22.80 -26.62
N PRO A 70 21.35 -23.68 -26.21
CA PRO A 70 20.28 -23.35 -25.24
C PRO A 70 20.62 -23.72 -23.79
N GLN A 71 20.17 -22.90 -22.82
CA GLN A 71 20.02 -23.25 -21.40
C GLN A 71 18.81 -22.50 -20.79
N PRO A 72 18.17 -23.03 -19.71
CA PRO A 72 16.80 -22.70 -19.33
C PRO A 72 16.66 -21.55 -18.29
N PRO A 73 15.44 -21.03 -18.05
CA PRO A 73 15.20 -19.81 -17.27
C PRO A 73 14.79 -20.03 -15.79
N PHE A 74 14.61 -18.89 -15.10
CA PHE A 74 14.04 -18.66 -13.75
C PHE A 74 14.95 -18.79 -12.51
N VAL A 75 15.48 -17.65 -12.04
CA VAL A 75 15.44 -17.24 -10.61
C VAL A 75 15.29 -15.71 -10.52
N THR A 76 14.34 -15.23 -9.73
CA THR A 76 14.16 -13.81 -9.35
C THR A 76 15.06 -13.44 -8.14
N PRO A 77 15.77 -12.30 -8.13
CA PRO A 77 16.37 -11.75 -6.92
C PRO A 77 15.51 -10.64 -6.30
N GLU A 78 14.99 -10.87 -5.09
CA GLU A 78 14.44 -9.80 -4.26
C GLU A 78 15.55 -8.86 -3.75
N LYS A 79 15.24 -7.56 -3.67
CA LYS A 79 16.09 -6.60 -2.97
C LYS A 79 15.89 -6.71 -1.46
N LYS A 80 16.98 -6.74 -0.70
CA LYS A 80 17.10 -6.03 0.59
C LYS A 80 18.55 -5.65 0.86
N LEU A 81 18.89 -4.39 0.59
CA LEU A 81 20.11 -3.77 1.07
C LEU A 81 19.97 -3.54 2.58
N VAL A 82 20.93 -4.01 3.37
CA VAL A 82 21.15 -3.56 4.75
C VAL A 82 22.40 -2.71 4.76
N MET A 83 22.29 -1.47 5.24
CA MET A 83 23.44 -0.58 5.39
C MET A 83 24.25 -0.99 6.62
N HIS A 84 25.58 -1.08 6.45
CA HIS A 84 26.53 -0.91 7.54
C HIS A 84 27.57 0.13 7.15
N ASN A 85 27.69 1.17 7.95
CA ASN A 85 28.74 2.18 7.85
C ASN A 85 30.04 1.62 8.45
N ALA A 86 31.18 1.95 7.84
CA ALA A 86 32.49 1.86 8.48
C ALA A 86 33.44 2.92 7.90
N GLU A 87 33.94 3.81 8.75
CA GLU A 87 35.08 4.68 8.47
C GLU A 87 36.39 3.88 8.56
N GLY A 88 37.43 4.18 7.76
CA GLY A 88 38.62 3.31 7.74
C GLY A 88 39.81 3.64 6.83
N GLN A 89 40.13 4.91 6.60
CA GLN A 89 41.51 5.46 6.58
C GLN A 89 42.67 4.80 5.75
N VAL A 90 43.09 5.54 4.69
CA VAL A 90 44.51 5.88 4.30
C VAL A 90 45.36 4.96 3.39
N VAL A 91 46.24 5.67 2.65
CA VAL A 91 47.21 5.28 1.58
C VAL A 91 46.55 4.89 0.25
N GLY A 92 46.79 5.55 -0.89
CA GLY A 92 47.61 6.73 -1.19
C GLY A 92 48.46 6.51 -2.44
N SER A 93 48.31 7.38 -3.44
CA SER A 93 49.37 7.67 -4.43
C SER A 93 49.00 8.92 -5.24
N ASP A 94 49.94 9.83 -5.39
CA ASP A 94 49.84 11.00 -6.25
C ASP A 94 49.86 10.61 -7.74
N PHE A 95 49.24 11.44 -8.59
CA PHE A 95 49.94 12.18 -9.66
C PHE A 95 48.97 13.11 -10.39
N SER A 96 49.04 14.41 -10.07
CA SER A 96 48.51 15.47 -10.92
C SER A 96 49.45 15.71 -12.10
N LEU A 97 48.93 16.04 -13.29
CA LEU A 97 49.56 17.06 -14.14
C LEU A 97 48.55 17.81 -15.02
N SER A 98 48.96 19.00 -15.41
CA SER A 98 48.15 20.07 -15.99
C SER A 98 48.33 20.19 -17.51
N SER A 99 47.32 20.79 -18.16
CA SER A 99 47.36 21.73 -19.29
C SER A 99 48.65 21.92 -20.13
N GLY A 100 48.48 22.09 -21.44
CA GLY A 100 49.36 22.96 -22.24
C GLY A 100 49.58 22.52 -23.69
N GLY A 101 49.08 23.29 -24.65
CA GLY A 101 49.14 22.99 -26.08
C GLY A 101 50.44 23.36 -26.82
N GLY A 102 50.37 23.31 -28.15
CA GLY A 102 51.17 24.17 -29.02
C GLY A 102 52.17 23.52 -30.00
N ILE A 103 51.73 23.40 -31.26
CA ILE A 103 52.44 23.74 -32.52
C ILE A 103 53.87 23.26 -32.86
N SER A 104 53.93 22.52 -33.99
CA SER A 104 54.79 22.69 -35.18
C SER A 104 56.21 22.08 -35.30
N ASP A 105 56.33 21.24 -36.35
CA ASP A 105 57.41 21.02 -37.32
C ASP A 105 58.91 21.11 -36.95
N ALA A 106 59.63 19.99 -37.16
CA ALA A 106 60.54 19.83 -38.31
C ALA A 106 61.00 18.36 -38.53
N THR A 107 61.52 18.07 -39.72
CA THR A 107 61.97 16.75 -40.24
C THR A 107 63.46 16.48 -39.92
N PRO A 108 64.18 15.48 -40.53
CA PRO A 108 63.81 14.21 -41.19
C PRO A 108 64.58 12.98 -40.61
N ASN A 109 64.31 11.74 -41.09
CA ASN A 109 65.38 10.73 -41.23
C ASN A 109 65.14 9.66 -42.32
N GLU A 110 66.22 8.97 -42.69
CA GLU A 110 66.49 8.12 -43.86
C GLU A 110 65.89 6.69 -43.86
N GLY A 111 66.03 5.99 -45.00
CA GLY A 111 65.89 4.54 -45.14
C GLY A 111 65.54 4.06 -46.57
N SER A 112 66.50 4.03 -47.52
CA SER A 112 67.16 2.79 -48.04
C SER A 112 66.31 2.00 -49.08
N GLU A 113 66.79 1.32 -50.14
CA GLU A 113 68.10 0.73 -50.47
C GLU A 113 68.43 0.73 -52.00
N SER A 114 69.72 0.86 -52.37
CA SER A 114 70.49 0.24 -53.50
C SER A 114 69.94 0.20 -54.97
N SER A 115 70.73 0.26 -56.07
CA SER A 115 72.10 -0.25 -56.33
C SER A 115 72.86 0.45 -57.49
N SER A 116 74.13 0.79 -57.25
CA SER A 116 75.36 0.45 -58.02
C SER A 116 75.68 0.90 -59.48
N LEU A 117 76.76 1.72 -59.59
CA LEU A 117 77.94 1.63 -60.50
C LEU A 117 77.75 1.77 -62.05
N SER A 118 78.68 2.32 -62.86
CA SER A 118 80.01 2.94 -62.67
C SER A 118 80.34 3.93 -63.81
N SER A 119 81.41 4.72 -63.67
CA SER A 119 82.03 5.55 -64.71
C SER A 119 83.14 4.79 -65.44
N ASP A 120 83.47 5.14 -66.70
CA ASP A 120 84.79 4.85 -67.30
C ASP A 120 85.11 5.74 -68.53
N SER A 121 86.38 5.75 -68.93
CA SER A 121 87.02 6.67 -69.90
C SER A 121 87.71 5.91 -71.06
N ASP A 122 88.22 6.69 -72.03
CA ASP A 122 89.35 6.41 -72.95
C ASP A 122 89.15 5.87 -74.40
N SER A 123 90.08 6.34 -75.27
CA SER A 123 90.60 5.79 -76.56
C SER A 123 89.82 6.06 -77.87
N GLU A 124 90.31 6.83 -78.87
CA GLU A 124 91.48 6.69 -79.82
C GLU A 124 91.11 5.98 -81.17
N ALA A 125 91.61 6.29 -82.38
CA ALA A 125 92.56 7.30 -82.91
C ALA A 125 92.57 7.39 -84.48
N TYR A 126 93.50 8.20 -85.04
CA TYR A 126 94.02 8.24 -86.45
C TYR A 126 93.18 8.98 -87.52
N PHE A 127 93.75 9.79 -88.44
CA PHE A 127 95.08 9.73 -89.11
C PHE A 127 95.86 11.07 -89.22
N SER A 128 97.21 10.96 -89.14
CA SER A 128 98.32 11.60 -89.94
C SER A 128 98.22 13.00 -90.57
N SER A 129 99.31 13.79 -90.77
CA SER A 129 100.70 13.75 -90.27
C SER A 129 101.48 15.05 -90.64
N ARG A 130 102.19 15.61 -89.64
CA ARG A 130 103.53 16.27 -89.66
C ARG A 130 104.31 16.39 -91.01
N ASN A 131 104.84 17.58 -91.34
CA ASN A 131 106.27 17.91 -91.09
C ASN A 131 106.67 19.40 -91.33
N GLU A 132 107.78 19.81 -90.73
CA GLU A 132 108.43 21.12 -90.84
C GLU A 132 109.51 21.17 -91.95
N HIS A 133 109.86 22.37 -92.43
CA HIS A 133 111.21 22.98 -92.35
C HIS A 133 111.50 24.03 -93.43
N SER A 134 112.39 24.97 -93.09
CA SER A 134 112.89 26.07 -93.92
C SER A 134 114.14 25.68 -94.74
N SER A 135 114.51 26.57 -95.67
CA SER A 135 115.86 26.80 -96.27
C SER A 135 116.29 26.12 -97.60
N SER A 136 116.70 27.01 -98.52
CA SER A 136 117.71 26.92 -99.61
C SER A 136 117.79 25.78 -100.65
N ARG A 137 117.81 26.22 -101.93
CA ARG A 137 118.74 25.90 -103.07
C ARG A 137 119.90 24.89 -102.81
N PRO A 138 120.46 24.17 -103.82
CA PRO A 138 120.45 24.49 -105.27
C PRO A 138 120.43 23.29 -106.28
N SER A 139 120.73 23.60 -107.56
CA SER A 139 121.25 22.70 -108.62
C SER A 139 120.23 21.82 -109.38
N ALA A 140 120.28 21.60 -110.71
CA ALA A 140 120.95 22.27 -111.84
C ALA A 140 120.40 21.70 -113.18
N LYS A 141 120.84 22.31 -114.30
CA LYS A 141 120.75 21.88 -115.72
C LYS A 141 119.42 22.16 -116.46
N MET A 142 119.39 22.38 -117.78
CA MET A 142 120.36 22.98 -118.73
C MET A 142 119.68 23.09 -120.12
N LEU A 143 119.78 24.24 -120.79
CA LEU A 143 119.67 24.50 -122.26
C LEU A 143 119.65 26.05 -122.39
N LYS A 144 120.76 26.74 -122.74
CA LYS A 144 121.26 27.02 -124.12
C LYS A 144 120.19 27.75 -124.95
N HIS A 145 120.38 28.93 -125.54
CA HIS A 145 121.52 29.67 -126.13
C HIS A 145 121.20 31.21 -126.11
N ASP A 146 122.07 32.22 -126.25
CA ASP A 146 123.55 32.33 -126.32
C ASP A 146 124.06 33.79 -126.11
N ASN A 147 125.40 33.97 -126.07
CA ASN A 147 126.29 34.99 -126.71
C ASN A 147 125.71 36.28 -127.36
N ILE A 148 126.38 37.45 -127.44
CA ILE A 148 127.79 37.92 -127.26
C ILE A 148 127.71 39.44 -126.92
N ASN A 149 128.40 39.96 -125.89
CA ASN A 149 129.74 40.61 -125.90
C ASN A 149 129.92 41.89 -126.76
N LEU A 150 130.53 42.89 -126.11
CA LEU A 150 131.46 43.94 -126.58
C LEU A 150 131.67 44.13 -128.10
N GLU A 151 131.69 45.40 -128.56
CA GLU A 151 132.96 46.14 -128.66
C GLU A 151 132.79 47.67 -128.84
N THR A 152 133.87 48.43 -128.68
CA THR A 152 133.93 49.89 -128.78
C THR A 152 135.31 50.31 -129.29
N GLU A 153 135.40 50.69 -130.55
CA GLU A 153 136.52 51.33 -131.28
C GLU A 153 135.86 51.92 -132.54
N MET A 154 135.99 53.17 -132.99
CA MET A 154 137.00 54.24 -132.88
C MET A 154 138.24 54.07 -133.78
N GLU A 155 138.42 55.07 -134.67
CA GLU A 155 139.70 55.53 -135.25
C GLU A 155 140.31 54.80 -136.49
N GLY A 156 141.05 55.55 -137.34
CA GLY A 156 141.84 55.04 -138.49
C GLY A 156 141.24 55.25 -139.90
N VAL A 157 141.37 56.39 -140.61
CA VAL A 157 142.55 57.07 -141.23
C VAL A 157 142.89 56.63 -142.67
N ALA A 158 142.44 57.46 -143.63
CA ALA A 158 143.15 58.09 -144.77
C ALA A 158 143.84 57.33 -145.95
N ALA A 159 144.04 58.13 -147.03
CA ALA A 159 144.87 57.94 -148.23
C ALA A 159 144.32 56.98 -149.33
N LEU A 160 144.49 57.23 -150.64
CA LEU A 160 145.55 57.90 -151.42
C LEU A 160 144.96 58.87 -152.50
N THR A 161 145.52 60.08 -152.73
CA THR A 161 146.46 60.53 -153.81
C THR A 161 145.95 60.35 -155.26
N ASP A 162 146.21 61.19 -156.27
CA ASP A 162 147.01 62.42 -156.52
C ASP A 162 146.08 63.45 -157.28
N GLN A 163 146.39 64.69 -157.66
CA GLN A 163 147.63 65.33 -158.13
C GLN A 163 147.48 66.89 -158.13
N GLU A 164 148.62 67.57 -158.15
CA GLU A 164 148.92 68.99 -158.44
C GLU A 164 147.92 69.75 -159.38
N HIS A 165 147.70 71.07 -159.33
CA HIS A 165 148.49 72.18 -158.77
C HIS A 165 147.66 73.50 -158.67
N ASN A 166 148.16 74.47 -157.86
CA ASN A 166 148.03 75.94 -158.03
C ASN A 166 146.78 76.72 -157.48
N CYS A 167 147.05 77.55 -156.45
CA CYS A 167 146.50 78.89 -156.12
C CYS A 167 144.97 79.16 -156.15
N GLY A 168 144.32 79.24 -154.97
CA GLY A 168 143.03 79.95 -154.80
C GLY A 168 142.16 79.60 -153.57
N ASP A 169 142.08 80.53 -152.62
CA ASP A 169 141.00 80.84 -151.66
C ASP A 169 140.41 79.85 -150.61
N TYR A 170 140.58 80.31 -149.36
CA TYR A 170 140.32 79.77 -148.02
C TYR A 170 138.83 79.65 -147.61
N GLU A 171 137.87 79.96 -148.49
CA GLU A 171 136.49 80.31 -148.10
C GLU A 171 135.57 79.09 -147.90
N MET A 172 135.81 77.99 -148.61
CA MET A 172 134.91 76.82 -148.60
C MET A 172 134.93 76.01 -147.29
N LEU A 173 136.06 76.00 -146.56
CA LEU A 173 136.26 75.14 -145.39
C LEU A 173 135.44 75.60 -144.17
N LEU A 174 135.28 76.92 -143.96
CA LEU A 174 134.47 77.47 -142.86
C LEU A 174 133.00 77.02 -142.94
N ARG A 175 132.47 76.84 -144.15
CA ARG A 175 131.08 76.43 -144.38
C ARG A 175 130.81 74.97 -143.97
N GLN A 176 131.84 74.12 -143.99
CA GLN A 176 131.73 72.73 -143.58
C GLN A 176 131.74 72.59 -142.05
N ILE A 177 132.56 73.40 -141.37
CA ILE A 177 132.63 73.46 -139.90
C ILE A 177 131.28 73.93 -139.31
N THR A 178 130.71 75.02 -139.86
CA THR A 178 129.43 75.56 -139.40
C THR A 178 128.25 74.59 -139.58
N ASN A 179 128.29 73.68 -140.56
CA ASN A 179 127.27 72.64 -140.69
C ASN A 179 127.34 71.61 -139.54
N TYR A 180 128.53 71.11 -139.20
CA TYR A 180 128.70 70.15 -138.10
C TYR A 180 128.37 70.74 -136.72
N GLU A 181 128.66 72.02 -136.48
CA GLU A 181 128.24 72.70 -135.24
C GLU A 181 126.71 72.78 -135.11
N ASN A 182 125.99 73.02 -136.21
CA ASN A 182 124.53 73.04 -136.23
C ASN A 182 123.93 71.64 -136.01
N GLU A 183 124.48 70.58 -136.63
CA GLU A 183 124.04 69.20 -136.38
C GLU A 183 124.26 68.78 -134.92
N LEU A 184 125.41 69.14 -134.34
CA LEU A 184 125.70 68.89 -132.92
C LEU A 184 124.72 69.60 -131.99
N LYS A 185 124.28 70.82 -132.35
CA LYS A 185 123.26 71.56 -131.59
C LYS A 185 121.89 70.88 -131.65
N VAL A 186 121.43 70.48 -132.83
CA VAL A 186 120.17 69.74 -133.02
C VAL A 186 120.21 68.39 -132.28
N SER A 187 121.36 67.70 -132.28
CA SER A 187 121.54 66.44 -131.54
C SER A 187 121.43 66.65 -130.01
N LYS A 188 122.03 67.72 -129.46
CA LYS A 188 121.89 68.08 -128.05
C LYS A 188 120.46 68.46 -127.66
N GLU A 189 119.73 69.15 -128.53
CA GLU A 189 118.32 69.50 -128.30
C GLU A 189 117.43 68.24 -128.30
N LYS A 190 117.65 67.29 -129.24
CA LYS A 190 116.99 65.98 -129.23
C LYS A 190 117.32 65.14 -127.99
N PHE A 191 118.57 65.17 -127.54
CA PHE A 191 118.99 64.46 -126.33
C PHE A 191 118.29 65.01 -125.08
N LYS A 192 118.20 66.34 -124.93
CA LYS A 192 117.42 66.97 -123.85
C LYS A 192 115.94 66.59 -123.89
N PHE A 193 115.32 66.59 -125.07
CA PHE A 193 113.93 66.17 -125.21
C PHE A 193 113.73 64.70 -124.79
N ALA A 194 114.66 63.80 -125.15
CA ALA A 194 114.64 62.42 -124.70
C ALA A 194 114.87 62.27 -123.18
N GLU A 195 115.74 63.09 -122.57
CA GLU A 195 115.92 63.13 -121.11
C GLU A 195 114.65 63.61 -120.39
N GLU A 196 114.00 64.65 -120.90
CA GLU A 196 112.72 65.16 -120.38
C GLU A 196 111.60 64.12 -120.50
N GLU A 197 111.52 63.39 -121.62
CA GLU A 197 110.53 62.34 -121.82
C GLU A 197 110.81 61.08 -120.97
N ILE A 198 112.08 60.70 -120.79
CA ILE A 198 112.48 59.65 -119.82
C ILE A 198 112.13 60.07 -118.39
N ALA A 199 112.38 61.33 -118.01
CA ALA A 199 112.00 61.84 -116.69
C ALA A 199 110.48 61.83 -116.47
N LYS A 200 109.71 62.19 -117.50
CA LYS A 200 108.24 62.13 -117.48
C LYS A 200 107.74 60.68 -117.33
N LEU A 201 108.20 59.76 -118.18
CA LEU A 201 107.82 58.34 -118.11
C LEU A 201 108.21 57.69 -116.78
N LYS A 202 109.34 58.08 -116.19
CA LYS A 202 109.75 57.65 -114.85
C LYS A 202 108.80 58.17 -113.76
N SER A 203 108.30 59.41 -113.88
CA SER A 203 107.31 59.96 -112.97
C SER A 203 105.92 59.32 -113.12
N GLU A 204 105.51 58.96 -114.36
CA GLU A 204 104.29 58.20 -114.62
C GLU A 204 104.38 56.76 -114.10
N LEU A 205 105.54 56.10 -114.26
CA LEU A 205 105.80 54.78 -113.68
C LEU A 205 105.71 54.83 -112.14
N GLN A 206 106.37 55.79 -111.49
CA GLN A 206 106.31 55.97 -110.04
C GLN A 206 104.87 56.27 -109.54
N ASN A 207 104.08 57.02 -110.32
CA ASN A 207 102.66 57.23 -110.02
C ASN A 207 101.84 55.95 -110.18
N ASN A 208 102.09 55.14 -111.20
CA ASN A 208 101.43 53.84 -111.39
C ASN A 208 101.82 52.83 -110.30
N GLU A 209 103.08 52.82 -109.85
CA GLU A 209 103.53 52.08 -108.67
C GLU A 209 102.81 52.57 -107.39
N ALA A 210 102.63 53.88 -107.21
CA ALA A 210 101.87 54.42 -106.09
C ALA A 210 100.36 54.09 -106.16
N VAL A 211 99.76 54.06 -107.36
CA VAL A 211 98.36 53.65 -107.57
C VAL A 211 98.17 52.16 -107.33
N THR A 212 99.08 51.30 -107.82
CA THR A 212 99.02 49.86 -107.57
C THR A 212 99.27 49.51 -106.10
N ALA A 213 100.18 50.21 -105.41
CA ALA A 213 100.35 50.08 -103.96
C ALA A 213 99.09 50.51 -103.18
N LYS A 214 98.43 51.61 -103.57
CA LYS A 214 97.14 52.02 -102.98
C LYS A 214 96.01 51.02 -103.29
N MET A 215 95.99 50.46 -104.50
CA MET A 215 95.02 49.44 -104.91
C MET A 215 95.18 48.18 -104.06
N GLY A 216 96.40 47.65 -103.91
CA GLY A 216 96.68 46.50 -103.03
C GLY A 216 96.36 46.78 -101.55
N SER A 217 96.56 48.02 -101.08
CA SER A 217 96.15 48.43 -99.73
C SER A 217 94.62 48.44 -99.57
N LEU A 218 93.88 48.93 -100.57
CA LEU A 218 92.41 48.94 -100.55
C LEU A 218 91.83 47.54 -100.73
N GLU A 219 92.45 46.68 -101.54
CA GLU A 219 92.10 45.26 -101.65
C GLU A 219 92.31 44.52 -100.32
N ALA A 220 93.44 44.76 -99.64
CA ALA A 220 93.70 44.19 -98.31
C ALA A 220 92.67 44.67 -97.27
N GLN A 221 92.30 45.96 -97.29
CA GLN A 221 91.21 46.49 -96.45
C GLN A 221 89.86 45.85 -96.80
N LEU A 222 89.50 45.75 -98.08
CA LEU A 222 88.24 45.14 -98.52
C LEU A 222 88.16 43.66 -98.14
N VAL A 223 89.26 42.92 -98.24
CA VAL A 223 89.36 41.53 -97.76
C VAL A 223 89.25 41.45 -96.24
N SER A 224 89.85 42.37 -95.50
CA SER A 224 89.73 42.48 -94.03
C SER A 224 88.29 42.73 -93.60
N GLU A 225 87.64 43.78 -94.13
CA GLU A 225 86.23 44.12 -93.85
C GLU A 225 85.30 42.96 -94.25
N LYS A 226 85.52 42.32 -95.40
CA LYS A 226 84.76 41.13 -95.83
C LYS A 226 84.91 39.96 -94.85
N ASN A 227 86.06 39.81 -94.20
CA ASN A 227 86.26 38.78 -93.18
C ASN A 227 85.62 39.17 -91.83
N GLN A 228 85.59 40.46 -91.47
CA GLN A 228 84.84 40.94 -90.30
C GLN A 228 83.32 40.77 -90.49
N ILE A 229 82.79 41.09 -91.67
CA ILE A 229 81.37 40.88 -92.01
C ILE A 229 81.00 39.40 -91.82
N LYS A 230 81.78 38.46 -92.37
CA LYS A 230 81.55 37.02 -92.18
C LYS A 230 81.57 36.57 -90.71
N LEU A 231 82.44 37.19 -89.89
CA LEU A 231 82.51 36.90 -88.46
C LEU A 231 81.25 37.39 -87.74
N HIS A 232 80.78 38.59 -88.05
CA HIS A 232 79.52 39.13 -87.53
C HIS A 232 78.29 38.34 -88.04
N GLU A 233 78.27 37.89 -89.30
CA GLU A 233 77.22 37.01 -89.84
C GLU A 233 77.14 35.70 -89.04
N ALA A 234 78.28 35.06 -88.76
CA ALA A 234 78.33 33.83 -87.97
C ALA A 234 77.93 34.05 -86.49
N GLU A 235 78.26 35.21 -85.91
CA GLU A 235 77.86 35.57 -84.56
C GLU A 235 76.36 35.92 -84.45
N ILE A 236 75.81 36.61 -85.45
CA ILE A 236 74.36 36.84 -85.60
C ILE A 236 73.63 35.51 -85.76
N GLU A 237 74.15 34.56 -86.55
CA GLU A 237 73.50 33.26 -86.71
C GLU A 237 73.51 32.45 -85.40
N LYS A 238 74.63 32.49 -84.66
CA LYS A 238 74.75 31.89 -83.33
C LYS A 238 73.76 32.50 -82.33
N GLU A 239 73.59 33.83 -82.35
CA GLU A 239 72.65 34.52 -81.47
C GLU A 239 71.18 34.28 -81.89
N ASN A 240 70.89 34.20 -83.19
CA ASN A 240 69.58 33.76 -83.69
C ASN A 240 69.22 32.34 -83.22
N ARG A 241 70.18 31.41 -83.24
CA ARG A 241 69.97 30.05 -82.68
C ARG A 241 69.70 30.07 -81.18
N ARG A 242 70.38 30.92 -80.40
CA ARG A 242 70.10 31.13 -78.97
C ARG A 242 68.73 31.75 -78.74
N SER A 243 68.37 32.78 -79.51
CA SER A 243 67.07 33.44 -79.48
C SER A 243 65.94 32.45 -79.72
N LEU A 244 66.05 31.58 -80.73
CA LEU A 244 65.10 30.50 -81.01
C LEU A 244 65.00 29.48 -79.86
N MET A 245 66.12 29.11 -79.22
CA MET A 245 66.10 28.23 -78.04
C MET A 245 65.39 28.87 -76.85
N LEU A 246 65.67 30.14 -76.57
CA LEU A 246 65.00 30.91 -75.51
C LEU A 246 63.51 31.10 -75.80
N GLN A 247 63.15 31.42 -77.05
CA GLN A 247 61.75 31.54 -77.46
C GLN A 247 60.99 30.22 -77.29
N ARG A 248 61.62 29.08 -77.59
CA ARG A 248 61.03 27.76 -77.32
C ARG A 248 60.86 27.50 -75.82
N GLN A 249 61.85 27.85 -74.99
CA GLN A 249 61.73 27.73 -73.54
C GLN A 249 60.63 28.62 -72.96
N VAL A 250 60.44 29.83 -73.50
CA VAL A 250 59.32 30.71 -73.13
C VAL A 250 57.98 30.03 -73.43
N VAL A 251 57.79 29.49 -74.63
CA VAL A 251 56.55 28.77 -74.99
C VAL A 251 56.32 27.54 -74.10
N ASP A 252 57.36 26.76 -73.81
CA ASP A 252 57.27 25.60 -72.90
C ASP A 252 56.90 26.01 -71.45
N LEU A 253 57.39 27.16 -70.99
CA LEU A 253 57.06 27.73 -69.67
C LEU A 253 55.66 28.36 -69.62
N GLU A 254 55.24 29.05 -70.69
CA GLU A 254 53.88 29.57 -70.85
C GLU A 254 52.84 28.46 -70.83
N ALA A 255 53.09 27.35 -71.56
CA ALA A 255 52.23 26.18 -71.56
C ALA A 255 52.12 25.52 -70.18
N LYS A 256 53.24 25.42 -69.45
CA LYS A 256 53.24 24.92 -68.06
C LYS A 256 52.46 25.85 -67.13
N LEU A 257 52.75 27.15 -67.17
CA LEU A 257 52.05 28.17 -66.38
C LEU A 257 50.54 28.12 -66.61
N GLU A 258 50.09 27.94 -67.86
CA GLU A 258 48.66 27.84 -68.18
C GLU A 258 48.04 26.52 -67.69
N SER A 259 48.79 25.42 -67.66
CA SER A 259 48.34 24.16 -67.05
C SER A 259 48.23 24.25 -65.51
N GLU A 260 49.18 24.92 -64.85
CA GLU A 260 49.16 25.17 -63.40
C GLU A 260 48.01 26.10 -63.01
N LYS A 261 47.77 27.19 -63.77
CA LYS A 261 46.58 28.05 -63.57
C LYS A 261 45.28 27.26 -63.61
N ARG A 262 45.14 26.32 -64.56
CA ARG A 262 43.95 25.48 -64.68
C ARG A 262 43.77 24.58 -63.47
N GLN A 263 44.84 23.92 -63.01
CA GLN A 263 44.81 23.11 -61.77
C GLN A 263 44.45 23.96 -60.54
N VAL A 264 45.02 25.16 -60.40
CA VAL A 264 44.68 26.11 -59.32
C VAL A 264 43.21 26.52 -59.39
N GLN A 265 42.65 26.75 -60.58
CA GLN A 265 41.23 27.07 -60.75
C GLN A 265 40.33 25.87 -60.38
N GLU A 266 40.64 24.66 -60.85
CA GLU A 266 39.92 23.44 -60.47
C GLU A 266 39.93 23.20 -58.95
N LEU A 267 41.08 23.43 -58.30
CA LEU A 267 41.21 23.38 -56.85
C LEU A 267 40.37 24.47 -56.16
N GLN A 268 40.39 25.72 -56.63
CA GLN A 268 39.55 26.80 -56.11
C GLN A 268 38.05 26.48 -56.22
N GLU A 269 37.59 25.98 -57.36
CA GLU A 269 36.20 25.54 -57.57
C GLU A 269 35.83 24.39 -56.62
N SER A 270 36.75 23.45 -56.38
CA SER A 270 36.55 22.38 -55.39
C SER A 270 36.44 22.93 -53.95
N VAL A 271 37.29 23.89 -53.56
CA VAL A 271 37.27 24.54 -52.25
C VAL A 271 35.95 25.28 -52.03
N VAL A 272 35.48 26.06 -53.02
CA VAL A 272 34.17 26.73 -52.96
C VAL A 272 33.04 25.71 -52.77
N LYS A 273 33.05 24.62 -53.54
CA LYS A 273 32.05 23.54 -53.45
C LYS A 273 32.02 22.85 -52.08
N TYR A 274 33.19 22.58 -51.48
CA TYR A 274 33.26 21.98 -50.14
C TYR A 274 32.92 22.98 -49.03
N THR A 275 33.28 24.27 -49.19
CA THR A 275 32.93 25.34 -48.23
C THR A 275 31.42 25.56 -48.16
N ALA A 276 30.73 25.54 -49.31
CA ALA A 276 29.27 25.61 -49.37
C ALA A 276 28.62 24.42 -48.64
N LYS A 277 29.05 23.19 -48.95
CA LYS A 277 28.56 21.97 -48.27
C LYS A 277 28.79 21.97 -46.76
N LEU A 278 29.93 22.48 -46.31
CA LEU A 278 30.24 22.61 -44.89
C LEU A 278 29.27 23.60 -44.23
N SER A 279 29.02 24.74 -44.88
CA SER A 279 28.06 25.76 -44.41
C SER A 279 26.62 25.24 -44.33
N ASP A 280 26.19 24.44 -45.31
CA ASP A 280 24.89 23.75 -45.30
C ASP A 280 24.80 22.74 -44.14
N SER A 281 25.88 21.98 -43.92
CA SER A 281 25.97 20.99 -42.82
C SER A 281 25.92 21.67 -41.46
N ASP A 282 26.63 22.80 -41.29
CA ASP A 282 26.61 23.63 -40.07
C ASP A 282 25.22 24.23 -39.82
N LEU A 283 24.43 24.48 -40.87
CA LEU A 283 23.05 24.94 -40.75
C LEU A 283 22.11 23.84 -40.27
N GLU A 284 22.23 22.63 -40.81
CA GLU A 284 21.42 21.49 -40.34
C GLU A 284 21.82 21.08 -38.92
N ILE A 285 23.11 21.09 -38.55
CA ILE A 285 23.57 20.86 -37.17
C ILE A 285 22.96 21.87 -36.20
N ARG A 286 22.91 23.16 -36.57
CA ARG A 286 22.26 24.20 -35.74
C ARG A 286 20.75 23.96 -35.60
N LYS A 287 20.08 23.56 -36.68
CA LYS A 287 18.65 23.24 -36.67
C LYS A 287 18.33 22.03 -35.79
N LEU A 288 19.06 20.93 -35.96
CA LEU A 288 18.90 19.71 -35.15
C LEU A 288 19.20 19.95 -33.67
N ASN A 289 20.19 20.79 -33.34
CA ASN A 289 20.46 21.18 -31.95
C ASN A 289 19.31 22.00 -31.33
N ALA A 290 18.66 22.89 -32.11
CA ALA A 290 17.48 23.62 -31.64
C ALA A 290 16.29 22.68 -31.41
N GLU A 291 16.00 21.79 -32.36
CA GLU A 291 14.95 20.76 -32.23
C GLU A 291 15.20 19.84 -31.02
N LEU A 292 16.45 19.45 -30.78
CA LEU A 292 16.85 18.67 -29.60
C LEU A 292 16.67 19.44 -28.29
N GLN A 293 16.99 20.74 -28.26
CA GLN A 293 16.81 21.59 -27.08
C GLN A 293 15.31 21.77 -26.75
N ASP A 294 14.47 22.02 -27.76
CA ASP A 294 13.02 22.12 -27.59
C ASP A 294 12.42 20.79 -27.11
N ALA A 295 12.82 19.67 -27.71
CA ALA A 295 12.39 18.33 -27.28
C ALA A 295 12.83 18.02 -25.84
N SER A 296 14.06 18.38 -25.46
CA SER A 296 14.56 18.23 -24.09
C SER A 296 13.81 19.12 -23.09
N GLY A 297 13.41 20.33 -23.49
CA GLY A 297 12.59 21.23 -22.67
C GLY A 297 11.19 20.68 -22.43
N ASN A 298 10.54 20.20 -23.49
CA ASN A 298 9.22 19.56 -23.41
C ASN A 298 9.26 18.30 -22.51
N PHE A 299 10.25 17.42 -22.70
CA PHE A 299 10.43 16.24 -21.86
C PHE A 299 10.65 16.59 -20.37
N ALA A 300 11.40 17.65 -20.07
CA ALA A 300 11.59 18.11 -18.70
C ALA A 300 10.28 18.63 -18.06
N LEU A 301 9.45 19.33 -18.85
CA LEU A 301 8.14 19.81 -18.41
C LEU A 301 7.16 18.64 -18.16
N GLU A 302 7.06 17.69 -19.09
CA GLU A 302 6.23 16.49 -18.95
C GLU A 302 6.67 15.64 -17.75
N LYS A 303 7.98 15.45 -17.56
CA LYS A 303 8.54 14.76 -16.39
C LYS A 303 8.09 15.44 -15.09
N TRP A 304 8.21 16.76 -14.98
CA TRP A 304 7.79 17.50 -13.79
C TRP A 304 6.27 17.38 -13.53
N GLN A 305 5.45 17.43 -14.57
CA GLN A 305 4.00 17.23 -14.47
C GLN A 305 3.65 15.80 -14.00
N LEU A 306 4.37 14.80 -14.49
CA LEU A 306 4.19 13.41 -14.08
C LEU A 306 4.62 13.20 -12.62
N GLU A 307 5.78 13.74 -12.21
CA GLU A 307 6.26 13.70 -10.82
C GLU A 307 5.27 14.40 -9.86
N SER A 308 4.71 15.55 -10.25
CA SER A 308 3.64 16.23 -9.50
C SER A 308 2.37 15.39 -9.38
N SER A 309 1.99 14.69 -10.46
CA SER A 309 0.80 13.85 -10.49
C SER A 309 0.97 12.59 -9.64
N VAL A 310 2.14 11.93 -9.73
CA VAL A 310 2.52 10.78 -8.89
C VAL A 310 2.53 11.17 -7.41
N SER A 311 3.04 12.36 -7.07
CA SER A 311 3.04 12.86 -5.68
C SER A 311 1.61 12.99 -5.13
N LYS A 312 0.71 13.65 -5.86
CA LYS A 312 -0.71 13.81 -5.48
C LYS A 312 -1.44 12.47 -5.36
N LEU A 313 -1.18 11.52 -6.26
CA LEU A 313 -1.74 10.18 -6.19
C LEU A 313 -1.22 9.40 -4.99
N SER A 314 0.07 9.56 -4.63
CA SER A 314 0.66 8.95 -3.44
C SER A 314 0.07 9.51 -2.15
N GLU A 315 -0.18 10.81 -2.07
CA GLU A 315 -0.87 11.45 -0.92
C GLU A 315 -2.31 10.93 -0.79
N SER A 316 -3.04 10.86 -1.91
CA SER A 316 -4.41 10.31 -1.94
C SER A 316 -4.45 8.83 -1.53
N LEU A 317 -3.50 8.01 -1.99
CA LEU A 317 -3.38 6.61 -1.61
C LEU A 317 -3.15 6.45 -0.10
N ALA A 318 -2.23 7.24 0.47
CA ALA A 318 -1.95 7.21 1.92
C ALA A 318 -3.18 7.60 2.76
N LEU A 319 -3.97 8.58 2.31
CA LEU A 319 -5.25 8.93 2.95
C LEU A 319 -6.28 7.81 2.88
N HIS A 320 -6.43 7.15 1.71
CA HIS A 320 -7.35 6.02 1.57
C HIS A 320 -6.93 4.80 2.40
N GLU A 321 -5.63 4.51 2.50
CA GLU A 321 -5.12 3.49 3.41
C GLU A 321 -5.43 3.80 4.88
N ALA A 322 -5.23 5.05 5.31
CA ALA A 322 -5.53 5.47 6.67
C ALA A 322 -7.03 5.33 7.00
N LEU A 323 -7.91 5.78 6.09
CA LEU A 323 -9.37 5.63 6.23
C LEU A 323 -9.78 4.16 6.28
N THR A 324 -9.16 3.29 5.47
CA THR A 324 -9.46 1.85 5.45
C THR A 324 -9.04 1.19 6.78
N LYS A 325 -7.89 1.57 7.35
CA LYS A 325 -7.42 1.11 8.66
C LYS A 325 -8.37 1.55 9.78
N GLU A 326 -8.83 2.80 9.77
CA GLU A 326 -9.83 3.32 10.72
C GLU A 326 -11.16 2.55 10.63
N GLN A 327 -11.71 2.36 9.42
CA GLN A 327 -12.94 1.60 9.21
C GLN A 327 -12.81 0.14 9.70
N GLN A 328 -11.66 -0.49 9.49
CA GLN A 328 -11.39 -1.85 10.00
C GLN A 328 -11.37 -1.89 11.54
N MET A 329 -10.82 -0.87 12.21
CA MET A 329 -10.86 -0.77 13.67
C MET A 329 -12.30 -0.62 14.18
N GLN A 330 -13.11 0.23 13.54
CA GLN A 330 -14.52 0.42 13.89
C GLN A 330 -15.35 -0.87 13.68
N TYR A 331 -15.12 -1.60 12.58
CA TYR A 331 -15.74 -2.91 12.34
C TYR A 331 -15.37 -3.92 13.44
N ASN A 332 -14.08 -4.04 13.78
CA ASN A 332 -13.62 -4.96 14.83
C ASN A 332 -14.25 -4.62 16.19
N PHE A 333 -14.27 -3.33 16.56
CA PHE A 333 -14.89 -2.86 17.81
C PHE A 333 -16.40 -3.15 17.88
N LEU A 334 -17.12 -2.97 16.77
CA LEU A 334 -18.55 -3.30 16.71
C LEU A 334 -18.79 -4.82 16.78
N ALA A 335 -17.96 -5.62 16.10
CA ALA A 335 -18.03 -7.08 16.14
C ALA A 335 -17.79 -7.62 17.56
N ASP A 336 -16.85 -7.04 18.31
CA ASP A 336 -16.59 -7.45 19.70
C ASP A 336 -17.70 -6.99 20.67
N GLN A 337 -18.33 -5.84 20.44
CA GLN A 337 -19.55 -5.45 21.16
C GLN A 337 -20.71 -6.43 20.90
N ILE A 338 -20.93 -6.85 19.65
CA ILE A 338 -21.97 -7.82 19.30
C ILE A 338 -21.76 -9.15 20.05
N LYS A 339 -20.54 -9.72 20.00
CA LYS A 339 -20.18 -10.94 20.74
C LYS A 339 -20.45 -10.80 22.25
N LYS A 340 -20.14 -9.64 22.82
CA LYS A 340 -20.39 -9.36 24.24
C LYS A 340 -21.89 -9.36 24.55
N CYS A 341 -22.70 -8.64 23.77
CA CYS A 341 -24.15 -8.61 23.94
C CYS A 341 -24.79 -9.99 23.74
N GLU A 342 -24.29 -10.80 22.81
CA GLU A 342 -24.75 -12.19 22.61
C GLU A 342 -24.45 -13.07 23.83
N ALA A 343 -23.26 -12.96 24.41
CA ALA A 343 -22.88 -13.68 25.63
C ALA A 343 -23.71 -13.26 26.85
N GLU A 344 -23.92 -11.95 27.04
CA GLU A 344 -24.78 -11.41 28.11
C GLU A 344 -26.25 -11.86 27.94
N LYS A 345 -26.76 -11.88 26.70
CA LYS A 345 -28.10 -12.39 26.39
C LYS A 345 -28.24 -13.87 26.75
N LEU A 346 -27.27 -14.72 26.37
CA LEU A 346 -27.30 -16.16 26.66
C LEU A 346 -27.30 -16.42 28.17
N GLU A 347 -26.50 -15.68 28.93
CA GLU A 347 -26.48 -15.81 30.40
C GLU A 347 -27.78 -15.31 31.04
N MET A 348 -28.41 -14.24 30.51
CA MET A 348 -29.75 -13.81 30.95
C MET A 348 -30.83 -14.88 30.67
N GLU A 349 -30.85 -15.48 29.48
CA GLU A 349 -31.79 -16.54 29.11
C GLU A 349 -31.61 -17.78 30.01
N LYS A 350 -30.36 -18.16 30.31
CA LYS A 350 -30.03 -19.24 31.25
C LYS A 350 -30.54 -18.95 32.67
N ASN A 351 -30.34 -17.73 33.16
CA ASN A 351 -30.83 -17.33 34.49
C ASN A 351 -32.37 -17.25 34.54
N GLN A 352 -33.02 -16.79 33.47
CA GLN A 352 -34.48 -16.81 33.35
C GLN A 352 -35.04 -18.24 33.34
N LEU A 353 -34.38 -19.17 32.63
CA LEU A 353 -34.75 -20.58 32.62
C LEU A 353 -34.59 -21.22 34.01
N ALA A 354 -33.49 -20.95 34.70
CA ALA A 354 -33.25 -21.44 36.06
C ALA A 354 -34.32 -20.93 37.05
N LEU A 355 -34.67 -19.64 36.99
CA LEU A 355 -35.73 -19.06 37.81
C LEU A 355 -37.11 -19.66 37.49
N LYS A 356 -37.41 -19.88 36.21
CA LYS A 356 -38.66 -20.54 35.78
C LYS A 356 -38.75 -21.98 36.33
N ILE A 357 -37.66 -22.73 36.30
CA ILE A 357 -37.60 -24.08 36.88
C ILE A 357 -37.80 -24.01 38.40
N SER A 358 -37.15 -23.08 39.11
CA SER A 358 -37.30 -22.92 40.55
C SER A 358 -38.75 -22.61 40.96
N LEU A 359 -39.42 -21.69 40.25
CA LEU A 359 -40.83 -21.37 40.52
C LEU A 359 -41.77 -22.55 40.20
N GLN A 360 -41.46 -23.33 39.17
CA GLN A 360 -42.24 -24.53 38.84
C GLN A 360 -42.17 -25.57 39.97
N VAL A 361 -40.97 -25.80 40.53
CA VAL A 361 -40.79 -26.69 41.69
C VAL A 361 -41.55 -26.18 42.91
N GLU A 362 -41.47 -24.88 43.21
CA GLU A 362 -42.21 -24.28 44.34
C GLU A 362 -43.74 -24.41 44.19
N ILE A 363 -44.27 -24.24 42.96
CA ILE A 363 -45.69 -24.47 42.65
C ILE A 363 -46.07 -25.93 42.89
N GLU A 364 -45.22 -26.88 42.48
CA GLU A 364 -45.46 -28.31 42.68
C GLU A 364 -45.43 -28.70 44.17
N ASP A 365 -44.48 -28.18 44.95
CA ASP A 365 -44.41 -28.39 46.41
C ASP A 365 -45.64 -27.80 47.13
N LEU A 366 -46.03 -26.56 46.81
CA LEU A 366 -47.22 -25.92 47.35
C LEU A 366 -48.51 -26.69 46.99
N HIS A 367 -48.58 -27.28 45.79
CA HIS A 367 -49.70 -28.11 45.37
C HIS A 367 -49.77 -29.42 46.17
N VAL A 368 -48.62 -30.06 46.44
CA VAL A 368 -48.53 -31.23 47.33
C VAL A 368 -48.94 -30.88 48.76
N GLU A 369 -48.50 -29.75 49.30
CA GLU A 369 -48.94 -29.26 50.61
C GLU A 369 -50.45 -28.99 50.66
N PHE A 370 -51.00 -28.36 49.62
CA PHE A 370 -52.43 -28.08 49.50
C PHE A 370 -53.25 -29.39 49.55
N PHE A 371 -52.84 -30.43 48.82
CA PHE A 371 -53.52 -31.73 48.89
C PHE A 371 -53.42 -32.39 50.27
N LYS A 372 -52.27 -32.31 50.95
CA LYS A 372 -52.12 -32.80 52.33
C LYS A 372 -53.08 -32.06 53.28
N LYS A 373 -53.12 -30.73 53.22
CA LYS A 373 -54.02 -29.88 54.02
C LYS A 373 -55.49 -30.17 53.71
N LYS A 374 -55.85 -30.35 52.43
CA LYS A 374 -57.19 -30.75 52.00
C LYS A 374 -57.61 -32.09 52.61
N LEU A 375 -56.77 -33.12 52.56
CA LEU A 375 -57.07 -34.44 53.14
C LEU A 375 -57.31 -34.37 54.66
N VAL A 376 -56.57 -33.50 55.37
CA VAL A 376 -56.79 -33.25 56.80
C VAL A 376 -58.14 -32.58 57.05
N VAL A 377 -58.51 -31.56 56.25
CA VAL A 377 -59.83 -30.92 56.34
C VAL A 377 -60.96 -31.91 56.03
N ASP A 378 -60.83 -32.71 54.98
CA ASP A 378 -61.80 -33.76 54.61
C ASP A 378 -61.96 -34.83 55.70
N THR A 379 -60.92 -35.03 56.54
CA THR A 379 -60.97 -35.95 57.70
C THR A 379 -61.65 -35.28 58.89
N LEU A 380 -61.25 -34.06 59.25
CA LEU A 380 -61.86 -33.28 60.33
C LEU A 380 -63.35 -33.00 60.10
N ASN A 381 -63.78 -32.83 58.85
CA ASN A 381 -65.19 -32.69 58.50
C ASN A 381 -65.98 -33.97 58.81
N LYS A 382 -65.45 -35.16 58.50
CA LYS A 382 -66.09 -36.45 58.85
C LYS A 382 -66.16 -36.65 60.37
N ASP A 383 -65.12 -36.25 61.09
CA ASP A 383 -65.11 -36.31 62.56
C ASP A 383 -66.13 -35.34 63.16
N MET A 384 -66.27 -34.14 62.59
CA MET A 384 -67.27 -33.14 62.97
C MET A 384 -68.70 -33.65 62.72
N ASP A 385 -68.98 -34.24 61.55
CA ASP A 385 -70.27 -34.85 61.25
C ASP A 385 -70.57 -36.03 62.20
N GLY A 386 -69.56 -36.85 62.52
CA GLY A 386 -69.68 -37.92 63.50
C GLY A 386 -69.94 -37.43 64.93
N LEU A 387 -69.34 -36.31 65.35
CA LEU A 387 -69.63 -35.65 66.62
C LEU A 387 -71.02 -35.02 66.65
N LYS A 388 -71.46 -34.43 65.54
CA LYS A 388 -72.81 -33.86 65.39
C LYS A 388 -73.88 -34.94 65.53
N LEU A 389 -73.72 -36.08 64.84
CA LEU A 389 -74.62 -37.24 64.99
C LEU A 389 -74.67 -37.76 66.44
N LYS A 390 -73.53 -37.83 67.13
CA LYS A 390 -73.49 -38.20 68.56
C LYS A 390 -74.20 -37.19 69.46
N TYR A 391 -74.05 -35.89 69.17
CA TYR A 391 -74.76 -34.84 69.90
C TYR A 391 -76.27 -34.94 69.69
N ASP A 392 -76.71 -35.10 68.44
CA ASP A 392 -78.13 -35.26 68.10
C ASP A 392 -78.73 -36.52 68.76
N MET A 393 -77.99 -37.63 68.84
CA MET A 393 -78.37 -38.83 69.60
C MET A 393 -78.50 -38.56 71.10
N LEU A 394 -77.49 -37.94 71.73
CA LEU A 394 -77.52 -37.63 73.17
C LEU A 394 -78.64 -36.63 73.54
N MET A 395 -78.96 -35.70 72.64
CA MET A 395 -80.10 -34.80 72.81
C MET A 395 -81.43 -35.56 72.78
N ALA A 396 -81.59 -36.54 71.89
CA ALA A 396 -82.77 -37.40 71.87
C ALA A 396 -82.89 -38.27 73.13
N GLU A 397 -81.78 -38.88 73.61
CA GLU A 397 -81.75 -39.63 74.88
C GLU A 397 -82.11 -38.74 76.08
N LYS A 398 -81.57 -37.52 76.14
CA LYS A 398 -81.89 -36.53 77.16
C LYS A 398 -83.38 -36.17 77.15
N ASP A 399 -83.97 -35.94 75.98
CA ASP A 399 -85.38 -35.59 75.86
C ASP A 399 -86.29 -36.79 76.22
N GLU A 400 -85.88 -38.03 75.91
CA GLU A 400 -86.53 -39.26 76.40
C GLU A 400 -86.50 -39.34 77.93
N VAL A 401 -85.33 -39.18 78.56
CA VAL A 401 -85.19 -39.17 80.03
C VAL A 401 -86.00 -38.04 80.67
N ASN A 402 -86.00 -36.85 80.06
CA ASN A 402 -86.79 -35.71 80.53
C ASN A 402 -88.31 -36.00 80.46
N SER A 403 -88.79 -36.67 79.41
CA SER A 403 -90.19 -37.10 79.32
C SER A 403 -90.57 -38.13 80.40
N LYS A 404 -89.68 -39.10 80.70
CA LYS A 404 -89.87 -40.06 81.79
C LYS A 404 -89.89 -39.37 83.16
N LEU A 405 -89.02 -38.38 83.36
CA LEU A 405 -88.98 -37.58 84.59
C LEU A 405 -90.26 -36.75 84.77
N GLN A 406 -90.77 -36.12 83.71
CA GLN A 406 -92.04 -35.40 83.74
C GLN A 406 -93.21 -36.33 84.06
N SER A 407 -93.26 -37.54 83.49
CA SER A 407 -94.25 -38.57 83.84
C SER A 407 -94.17 -38.94 85.32
N LEU A 408 -92.97 -39.25 85.83
CA LEU A 408 -92.77 -39.61 87.24
C LEU A 408 -93.10 -38.45 88.20
N THR A 409 -92.86 -37.21 87.80
CA THR A 409 -93.23 -36.03 88.57
C THR A 409 -94.74 -35.82 88.61
N ALA A 410 -95.44 -36.11 87.50
CA ALA A 410 -96.90 -36.11 87.47
C ALA A 410 -97.48 -37.24 88.34
N ASP A 411 -96.93 -38.46 88.26
CA ASP A 411 -97.32 -39.59 89.11
C ASP A 411 -97.08 -39.29 90.60
N LEU A 412 -95.94 -38.70 90.95
CA LEU A 412 -95.65 -38.24 92.32
C LEU A 412 -96.64 -37.17 92.77
N SER A 413 -96.97 -36.18 91.93
CA SER A 413 -97.98 -35.17 92.26
C SER A 413 -99.37 -35.80 92.50
N VAL A 414 -99.77 -36.80 91.70
CA VAL A 414 -101.00 -37.57 91.94
C VAL A 414 -100.95 -38.32 93.28
N ARG A 415 -99.79 -38.89 93.65
CA ARG A 415 -99.60 -39.55 94.94
C ARG A 415 -99.58 -38.58 96.11
N ASP A 416 -98.95 -37.41 95.99
CA ASP A 416 -98.98 -36.36 97.01
C ASP A 416 -100.40 -35.83 97.23
N ASN A 417 -101.16 -35.59 96.15
CA ASN A 417 -102.58 -35.24 96.24
C ASN A 417 -103.40 -36.36 96.93
N GLN A 418 -103.09 -37.63 96.65
CA GLN A 418 -103.71 -38.77 97.35
C GLN A 418 -103.34 -38.81 98.84
N ILE A 419 -102.08 -38.53 99.18
CA ILE A 419 -101.59 -38.46 100.57
C ILE A 419 -102.29 -37.32 101.31
N GLN A 420 -102.33 -36.11 100.75
CA GLN A 420 -103.02 -34.96 101.36
C GLN A 420 -104.51 -35.26 101.61
N CYS A 421 -105.18 -35.98 100.71
CA CYS A 421 -106.56 -36.44 100.93
C CYS A 421 -106.67 -37.44 102.09
N LEU A 422 -105.73 -38.38 102.20
CA LEU A 422 -105.68 -39.33 103.33
C LEU A 422 -105.33 -38.63 104.66
N GLU A 423 -104.43 -37.65 104.64
CA GLU A 423 -104.09 -36.81 105.80
C GLU A 423 -105.29 -35.98 106.27
N HIS A 424 -106.06 -35.40 105.34
CA HIS A 424 -107.31 -34.71 105.66
C HIS A 424 -108.34 -35.65 106.29
N ASN A 425 -108.56 -36.84 105.71
CA ASN A 425 -109.45 -37.86 106.27
C ASN A 425 -108.99 -38.32 107.68
N LEU A 426 -107.68 -38.45 107.90
CA LEU A 426 -107.10 -38.77 109.21
C LEU A 426 -107.30 -37.62 110.21
N HIS A 427 -107.18 -36.36 109.77
CA HIS A 427 -107.45 -35.19 110.61
C HIS A 427 -108.92 -35.13 111.01
N ASP A 428 -109.84 -35.37 110.08
CA ASP A 428 -111.27 -35.43 110.34
C ASP A 428 -111.61 -36.53 111.34
N LEU A 429 -111.12 -37.77 111.12
CA LEU A 429 -111.26 -38.89 112.06
C LEU A 429 -110.66 -38.57 113.45
N HIS A 430 -109.53 -37.87 113.50
CA HIS A 430 -108.92 -37.46 114.77
C HIS A 430 -109.77 -36.38 115.47
N SER A 431 -110.35 -35.43 114.72
CA SER A 431 -111.27 -34.42 115.26
C SER A 431 -112.56 -35.05 115.79
N GLU A 432 -113.09 -36.06 115.10
CA GLU A 432 -114.26 -36.81 115.52
C GLU A 432 -113.97 -37.70 116.73
N ASN A 433 -112.84 -38.40 116.77
CA ASN A 433 -112.39 -39.14 117.95
C ASN A 433 -112.21 -38.21 119.16
N LYS A 434 -111.67 -37.00 118.98
CA LYS A 434 -111.57 -36.00 120.03
C LYS A 434 -112.97 -35.57 120.52
N ARG A 435 -113.89 -35.29 119.61
CA ARG A 435 -115.30 -34.96 119.92
C ARG A 435 -116.01 -36.09 120.67
N LEU A 436 -115.78 -37.35 120.28
CA LEU A 436 -116.31 -38.54 120.94
C LEU A 436 -115.69 -38.73 122.33
N SER A 437 -114.39 -38.47 122.49
CA SER A 437 -113.71 -38.46 123.80
C SER A 437 -114.31 -37.39 124.72
N GLU A 438 -114.46 -36.15 124.24
CA GLU A 438 -115.11 -35.07 125.00
C GLU A 438 -116.60 -35.36 125.31
N GLY A 439 -117.26 -36.17 124.48
CA GLY A 439 -118.59 -36.71 124.76
C GLY A 439 -118.57 -37.79 125.83
N SER A 440 -117.60 -38.70 125.76
CA SER A 440 -117.35 -39.74 126.77
C SER A 440 -116.98 -39.15 128.12
N ASP A 441 -116.17 -38.09 128.17
CA ASP A 441 -115.79 -37.41 129.41
C ASP A 441 -116.99 -36.70 130.06
N ARG A 442 -117.91 -36.14 129.26
CA ARG A 442 -119.19 -35.62 129.74
C ARG A 442 -120.10 -36.72 130.28
N ALA A 443 -120.18 -37.86 129.60
CA ALA A 443 -120.92 -39.03 130.08
C ALA A 443 -120.31 -39.59 131.39
N ASN A 444 -118.98 -39.71 131.44
CA ASN A 444 -118.23 -40.13 132.63
C ASN A 444 -118.49 -39.20 133.81
N LYS A 445 -118.49 -37.88 133.59
CA LYS A 445 -118.83 -36.89 134.63
C LYS A 445 -120.26 -37.05 135.13
N LEU A 446 -121.24 -37.22 134.25
CA LEU A 446 -122.63 -37.51 134.64
C LEU A 446 -122.74 -38.82 135.44
N THR A 447 -122.01 -39.88 135.07
CA THR A 447 -121.97 -41.12 135.87
C THR A 447 -121.27 -40.95 137.22
N ALA A 448 -120.29 -40.04 137.33
CA ALA A 448 -119.66 -39.72 138.61
C ALA A 448 -120.61 -38.92 139.52
N GLU A 449 -121.34 -37.95 138.96
CA GLU A 449 -122.40 -37.21 139.67
C GLU A 449 -123.53 -38.15 140.14
N LEU A 450 -123.97 -39.08 139.28
CA LEU A 450 -124.93 -40.12 139.65
C LEU A 450 -124.39 -41.08 140.72
N LYS A 451 -123.12 -41.49 140.65
CA LYS A 451 -122.47 -42.29 141.71
C LYS A 451 -122.44 -41.54 143.04
N SER A 452 -122.06 -40.27 143.04
CA SER A 452 -122.10 -39.44 144.26
C SER A 452 -123.52 -39.32 144.83
N LYS A 453 -124.54 -39.27 143.97
CA LYS A 453 -125.95 -39.27 144.39
C LYS A 453 -126.39 -40.61 144.98
N ILE A 454 -125.88 -41.72 144.44
CA ILE A 454 -126.08 -43.06 145.02
C ILE A 454 -125.39 -43.16 146.38
N ASP A 455 -124.16 -42.68 146.55
CA ASP A 455 -123.45 -42.69 147.84
C ASP A 455 -124.13 -41.83 148.93
N GLU A 456 -124.72 -40.68 148.56
CA GLU A 456 -125.56 -39.89 149.47
C GLU A 456 -126.80 -40.68 149.94
N LEU A 457 -127.51 -41.31 149.00
CA LEU A 457 -128.69 -42.13 149.30
C LEU A 457 -128.33 -43.38 150.12
N GLN A 458 -127.18 -44.00 149.84
CA GLN A 458 -126.63 -45.15 150.58
C GLN A 458 -126.41 -44.77 152.05
N LYS A 459 -125.79 -43.62 152.34
CA LYS A 459 -125.58 -43.11 153.70
C LYS A 459 -126.90 -42.77 154.41
N GLU A 460 -127.88 -42.22 153.70
CA GLU A 460 -129.22 -42.03 154.25
C GLU A 460 -129.88 -43.35 154.67
N VAL A 461 -129.70 -44.42 153.88
CA VAL A 461 -130.18 -45.77 154.21
C VAL A 461 -129.44 -46.36 155.41
N GLU A 462 -128.11 -46.19 155.50
CA GLU A 462 -127.32 -46.64 156.65
C GLU A 462 -127.72 -45.93 157.96
N ILE A 463 -127.93 -44.60 157.92
CA ILE A 463 -128.41 -43.83 159.09
C ILE A 463 -129.80 -44.31 159.52
N LYS A 464 -130.71 -44.52 158.57
CA LYS A 464 -132.07 -45.04 158.86
C LYS A 464 -132.01 -46.47 159.42
N ALA A 465 -131.10 -47.31 158.92
CA ALA A 465 -130.89 -48.67 159.44
C ALA A 465 -130.33 -48.68 160.88
N ALA A 466 -129.38 -47.78 161.20
CA ALA A 466 -128.82 -47.65 162.54
C ALA A 466 -129.88 -47.28 163.58
N VAL A 467 -130.71 -46.27 163.29
CA VAL A 467 -131.82 -45.84 164.18
C VAL A 467 -132.86 -46.95 164.41
N ILE A 468 -133.14 -47.77 163.39
CA ILE A 468 -134.02 -48.94 163.52
C ILE A 468 -133.39 -50.01 164.43
N SER A 469 -132.08 -50.22 164.35
CA SER A 469 -131.36 -51.18 165.19
C SER A 469 -131.32 -50.76 166.66
N GLU A 470 -131.12 -49.46 166.94
CA GLU A 470 -131.08 -48.91 168.29
C GLU A 470 -132.46 -49.01 168.98
N ALA A 471 -133.52 -48.60 168.30
CA ALA A 471 -134.90 -48.75 168.78
C ALA A 471 -135.37 -50.22 168.90
N ALA A 472 -134.69 -51.16 168.25
CA ALA A 472 -134.92 -52.60 168.43
C ALA A 472 -134.18 -53.15 169.66
N GLU A 473 -133.03 -52.60 170.03
CA GLU A 473 -132.28 -53.02 171.22
C GLU A 473 -132.90 -52.48 172.51
N GLU A 474 -133.40 -51.24 172.52
CA GLU A 474 -134.18 -50.70 173.64
C GLU A 474 -135.42 -51.56 173.95
N LYS A 475 -136.09 -52.06 172.91
CA LYS A 475 -137.21 -53.01 173.06
C LYS A 475 -136.76 -54.37 173.63
N ARG A 476 -135.56 -54.84 173.31
CA ARG A 476 -135.00 -56.08 173.90
C ARG A 476 -134.60 -55.88 175.37
N GLU A 477 -134.10 -54.71 175.75
CA GLU A 477 -133.78 -54.37 177.13
C GLU A 477 -135.04 -54.27 178.02
N ALA A 478 -136.10 -53.64 177.51
CA ALA A 478 -137.39 -53.57 178.20
C ALA A 478 -137.98 -54.97 178.50
N ILE A 479 -137.82 -55.93 177.57
CA ILE A 479 -138.22 -57.33 177.77
C ILE A 479 -137.34 -58.01 178.84
N ARG A 480 -136.02 -57.76 178.85
CA ARG A 480 -135.10 -58.31 179.88
C ARG A 480 -135.45 -57.81 181.29
N GLN A 481 -135.74 -56.51 181.44
CA GLN A 481 -136.22 -55.91 182.69
C GLN A 481 -137.54 -56.55 183.19
N LEU A 482 -138.46 -56.85 182.28
CA LEU A 482 -139.74 -57.49 182.60
C LEU A 482 -139.58 -58.97 183.03
N CYS A 483 -138.68 -59.72 182.39
CA CYS A 483 -138.39 -61.10 182.79
C CYS A 483 -137.79 -61.19 184.20
N PHE A 484 -136.86 -60.28 184.55
CA PHE A 484 -136.22 -60.27 185.87
C PHE A 484 -137.21 -60.01 187.01
N SER A 485 -138.21 -59.17 186.78
CA SER A 485 -139.28 -58.91 187.75
C SER A 485 -140.29 -60.06 187.88
N VAL A 486 -140.51 -60.87 186.83
CA VAL A 486 -141.32 -62.10 186.93
C VAL A 486 -140.62 -63.17 187.79
N ASP A 487 -139.30 -63.34 187.64
CA ASP A 487 -138.57 -64.32 188.45
C ASP A 487 -138.42 -63.87 189.92
N HIS A 488 -138.40 -62.55 190.20
CA HIS A 488 -138.51 -62.00 191.55
C HIS A 488 -139.80 -62.44 192.27
N PHE A 489 -140.93 -62.56 191.57
CA PHE A 489 -142.18 -63.06 192.17
C PHE A 489 -142.25 -64.59 192.27
N LYS A 490 -141.59 -65.33 191.36
CA LYS A 490 -141.54 -66.80 191.44
C LYS A 490 -140.72 -67.31 192.62
N SER A 491 -139.56 -66.72 192.92
CA SER A 491 -138.74 -67.14 194.07
C SER A 491 -139.48 -66.88 195.40
N ALA A 492 -140.11 -65.71 195.52
CA ALA A 492 -140.93 -65.34 196.68
C ALA A 492 -142.10 -66.31 196.95
N TYR A 493 -142.69 -66.91 195.90
CA TYR A 493 -143.74 -67.92 196.04
C TYR A 493 -143.18 -69.33 196.35
N ALA A 494 -141.98 -69.67 195.85
CA ALA A 494 -141.34 -70.96 196.09
C ALA A 494 -140.86 -71.11 197.54
N GLU A 495 -140.28 -70.07 198.13
CA GLU A 495 -139.82 -70.09 199.53
C GLU A 495 -141.00 -70.17 200.52
N LEU A 496 -142.15 -69.59 200.19
CA LEU A 496 -143.38 -69.72 201.00
C LEU A 496 -143.93 -71.17 201.05
N ARG A 497 -143.54 -72.05 200.11
CA ARG A 497 -143.98 -73.46 200.07
C ARG A 497 -143.05 -74.43 200.80
N HIS A 498 -141.79 -74.09 201.07
CA HIS A 498 -140.81 -75.08 201.53
C HIS A 498 -140.64 -75.17 203.05
N ALA A 499 -140.79 -76.40 203.56
CA ALA A 499 -140.35 -76.85 204.88
C ALA A 499 -141.15 -76.38 206.12
N TYR A 500 -142.46 -76.28 205.94
CA TYR A 500 -143.47 -76.34 207.01
C TYR A 500 -143.48 -77.68 207.82
N VAL A 501 -142.78 -78.74 207.38
CA VAL A 501 -143.03 -80.12 207.85
C VAL A 501 -141.76 -80.91 208.21
N ILE A 502 -141.04 -80.58 209.31
CA ILE A 502 -140.52 -81.54 210.34
C ILE A 502 -140.29 -80.83 211.68
N ARG A 503 -141.38 -80.46 212.36
CA ARG A 503 -141.65 -80.62 213.82
C ARG A 503 -143.06 -80.06 214.03
N LYS A 504 -143.38 -79.75 215.28
CA LYS A 504 -143.87 -78.40 215.60
C LYS A 504 -143.13 -77.32 214.79
N ARG A 505 -143.75 -76.82 213.72
CA ARG A 505 -144.23 -75.42 213.71
C ARG A 505 -145.41 -75.26 212.74
N PRO A 506 -146.49 -74.55 213.17
CA PRO A 506 -147.69 -74.25 212.37
C PRO A 506 -147.44 -72.98 211.48
N THR A 507 -148.23 -72.60 210.46
CA THR A 507 -149.56 -73.05 209.98
C THR A 507 -149.73 -72.81 208.44
N ALA A 508 -150.91 -73.16 207.85
CA ALA A 508 -151.48 -72.63 206.57
C ALA A 508 -150.89 -73.14 205.23
N ALA A 509 -151.50 -73.04 204.03
CA ALA A 509 -152.89 -72.90 203.52
C ALA A 509 -152.86 -72.95 201.95
N VAL A 510 -153.92 -73.01 201.11
CA VAL A 510 -155.36 -73.46 201.09
C VAL A 510 -155.75 -73.61 199.59
N SER A 511 -157.02 -73.95 199.29
CA SER A 511 -157.76 -73.94 198.00
C SER A 511 -157.45 -72.85 196.97
#